data_AF-A0A925FE17-F1
#
_entry.id   AF-A0A925FE17-F1
#
_cell.length_a   1.000
_cell.length_b   1.000
_cell.length_c   1.000
_cell.angle_alpha   90.00
_cell.angle_beta   90.00
_cell.angle_gamma   90.00
#
_symmetry.space_group_name_H-M   'P 1'
#
loop_
_entity.id
_entity.type
_entity.pdbx_description
1 polymer ?
#
loop_
_entity_poly.entity_id
_entity_poly.type
_entity_poly.pdbx_seq_one_letter_code
_entity_poly.pdbx_strand_id
1 'polypeptide(L)'
;MSSVVLLRGGRVLDPSTNLDVVGDVLLRDGKVEHAGASLGEVRRDGDLVEVDCTGKVVSPGFVDVHCHLREPGREDVETIATGARAAAAGGFTAVCAMPNTDPVTDN
;
A
#
# COMPACT_ATOMS: atom_id res chain seq x y z
N MET A 1 19.44 7.22 -6.79
CA MET A 1 18.79 8.30 -6.02
C MET A 1 17.96 7.61 -4.96
N SER A 2 18.07 8.01 -3.69
CA SER A 2 17.20 7.48 -2.64
C SER A 2 15.81 8.09 -2.81
N SER A 3 14.77 7.27 -2.72
CA SER A 3 13.39 7.76 -2.78
C SER A 3 12.87 8.01 -1.37
N VAL A 4 12.35 9.21 -1.13
CA VAL A 4 11.82 9.60 0.18
C VAL A 4 10.39 10.06 0.01
N VAL A 5 9.46 9.47 0.76
CA VAL A 5 8.04 9.86 0.76
C VAL A 5 7.63 10.21 2.18
N LEU A 6 7.02 11.37 2.35
CA LEU A 6 6.53 11.86 3.64
C LEU A 6 5.03 12.13 3.56
N LEU A 7 4.26 11.35 4.30
CA LEU A 7 2.82 11.53 4.49
C LEU A 7 2.62 12.38 5.74
N ARG A 8 1.95 13.54 5.63
CA ARG A 8 1.84 14.51 6.73
C ARG A 8 0.42 14.66 7.29
N GLY A 9 0.31 14.76 8.60
CA GLY A 9 -0.91 15.17 9.31
C GLY A 9 -2.09 14.20 9.22
N GLY A 10 -1.87 12.96 8.80
CA GLY A 10 -2.92 11.94 8.74
C GLY A 10 -3.18 11.30 10.08
N ARG A 11 -4.36 10.67 10.25
CA ARG A 11 -4.59 9.73 11.35
C ARG A 11 -3.87 8.43 11.01
N VAL A 12 -2.68 8.25 11.57
CA VAL A 12 -1.84 7.07 11.41
C VAL A 12 -2.37 5.97 12.32
N LEU A 13 -2.83 4.88 11.72
CA LEU A 13 -3.46 3.75 12.40
C LEU A 13 -2.74 2.45 12.05
N ASP A 14 -2.16 1.80 13.05
CA ASP A 14 -1.54 0.48 12.93
C ASP A 14 -1.94 -0.40 14.14
N PRO A 15 -2.91 -1.30 13.96
CA PRO A 15 -3.35 -2.21 15.02
C PRO A 15 -2.26 -3.17 15.51
N SER A 16 -1.26 -3.49 14.68
CA SER A 16 -0.20 -4.43 15.05
C SER A 16 0.72 -3.87 16.16
N THR A 17 0.79 -2.55 16.25
CA THR A 17 1.56 -1.81 17.26
C THR A 17 0.68 -1.01 18.22
N ASN A 18 -0.65 -1.15 18.14
CA ASN A 18 -1.64 -0.37 18.89
C ASN A 18 -1.49 1.16 18.71
N LEU A 19 -1.08 1.57 17.50
CA LEU A 19 -0.89 2.98 17.13
C LEU A 19 -2.19 3.56 16.55
N ASP A 20 -2.63 4.68 17.11
CA ASP A 20 -3.73 5.49 16.59
C ASP A 20 -3.51 6.95 16.99
N VAL A 21 -2.84 7.71 16.12
CA VAL A 21 -2.44 9.11 16.39
C VAL A 21 -2.58 9.96 15.15
N VAL A 22 -2.74 11.27 15.32
CA VAL A 22 -2.55 12.22 14.22
C VAL A 22 -1.07 12.58 14.13
N GLY A 23 -0.50 12.41 12.94
CA GLY A 23 0.90 12.74 12.68
C GLY A 23 1.37 12.27 11.31
N ASP A 24 2.61 11.79 11.24
CA ASP A 24 3.33 11.63 9.97
C ASP A 24 3.84 10.20 9.77
N VAL A 25 4.04 9.83 8.50
CA VAL A 25 4.72 8.59 8.08
C VAL A 25 5.83 8.93 7.11
N LEU A 26 7.06 8.51 7.44
CA LEU A 26 8.24 8.69 6.59
C LEU A 26 8.64 7.34 5.99
N LEU A 27 8.76 7.31 4.67
CA LEU A 27 9.25 6.19 3.90
C LEU A 27 10.61 6.57 3.30
N ARG A 28 11.60 5.67 3.41
CA ARG A 28 12.88 5.77 2.71
C ARG A 28 13.17 4.47 1.99
N ASP A 29 13.45 4.58 0.69
CA ASP A 29 13.75 3.45 -0.20
C ASP A 29 12.71 2.31 -0.08
N GLY A 30 11.43 2.70 -0.03
CA GLY A 30 10.29 1.78 0.05
C GLY A 30 10.05 1.16 1.44
N LYS A 31 10.77 1.58 2.48
CA LYS A 31 10.62 1.08 3.85
C LYS A 31 10.11 2.17 4.79
N VAL A 32 9.30 1.78 5.78
CA VAL A 32 8.84 2.68 6.85
C VAL A 32 10.02 2.99 7.77
N GLU A 33 10.41 4.26 7.82
CA GLU A 33 11.42 4.80 8.74
C GLU A 33 10.78 5.37 10.00
N HIS A 34 9.60 5.99 9.87
CA HIS A 34 8.84 6.56 10.99
C HIS A 34 7.34 6.45 10.75
N ALA A 35 6.58 6.22 11.81
CA ALA A 35 5.12 6.30 11.83
C ALA A 35 4.67 6.73 13.23
N GLY A 36 3.99 7.87 13.34
CA GLY A 36 3.49 8.33 14.64
C GLY A 36 3.42 9.85 14.73
N ALA A 37 3.89 10.41 15.84
CA ALA A 37 3.85 11.85 16.09
C ALA A 37 4.47 12.66 14.94
N SER A 38 3.98 13.89 14.74
CA SER A 38 4.41 14.74 13.64
C SER A 38 5.92 14.98 13.68
N LEU A 39 6.55 14.79 12.54
CA LEU A 39 7.91 15.16 12.27
C LEU A 39 7.95 16.65 11.95
N GLY A 40 8.87 17.38 12.57
CA GLY A 40 9.17 18.76 12.18
C GLY A 40 9.82 18.82 10.80
N GLU A 41 10.93 19.56 10.70
CA GLU A 41 11.72 19.58 9.48
C GLU A 41 12.39 18.21 9.26
N VAL A 42 12.09 17.59 8.12
CA VAL A 42 12.75 16.36 7.67
C VAL A 42 13.80 16.74 6.64
N ARG A 43 15.00 16.16 6.78
CA ARG A 43 16.10 16.41 5.84
C ARG A 43 15.72 15.96 4.44
N ARG A 44 15.88 16.86 3.46
CA ARG A 44 15.66 16.59 2.04
C ARG A 44 16.85 15.82 1.46
N ASP A 45 16.93 14.54 1.78
CA ASP A 45 17.93 13.64 1.20
C ASP A 45 17.36 13.02 -0.09
N GLY A 46 17.57 13.67 -1.23
CA GLY A 46 17.13 13.18 -2.55
C GLY A 46 15.76 13.70 -3.01
N ASP A 47 15.08 12.91 -3.83
CA ASP A 47 13.76 13.25 -4.39
C ASP A 47 12.69 13.02 -3.31
N LEU A 48 12.48 14.04 -2.47
CA LEU A 48 11.43 14.04 -1.45
C LEU A 48 10.07 14.32 -2.09
N VAL A 49 9.14 13.39 -1.90
CA VAL A 49 7.72 13.55 -2.21
C VAL A 49 6.97 13.76 -0.90
N GLU A 50 6.35 14.93 -0.73
CA GLU A 50 5.47 15.21 0.40
C GLU A 50 4.00 15.09 -0.03
N VAL A 51 3.19 14.46 0.82
CA VAL A 51 1.75 14.29 0.61
C VAL A 51 1.02 14.79 1.86
N ASP A 52 0.11 15.75 1.68
CA ASP A 52 -0.79 16.21 2.75
C ASP A 52 -1.91 15.18 2.95
N CYS A 53 -1.96 14.59 4.14
CA CYS A 53 -2.94 13.61 4.56
C CYS A 53 -3.89 14.17 5.64
N THR A 54 -3.97 15.49 5.80
CA THR A 54 -4.87 16.13 6.77
C THR A 54 -6.32 15.67 6.57
N GLY A 55 -6.94 15.18 7.64
CA GLY A 55 -8.30 14.65 7.60
C GLY A 55 -8.45 13.30 6.88
N LYS A 56 -7.34 12.64 6.55
CA LYS A 56 -7.30 11.29 5.97
C LYS A 56 -6.80 10.28 7.01
N VAL A 57 -7.07 9.00 6.73
CA VAL A 57 -6.49 7.88 7.47
C VAL A 57 -5.29 7.34 6.70
N VAL A 58 -4.21 7.06 7.41
CA VAL A 58 -3.02 6.37 6.89
C VAL A 58 -2.90 5.05 7.65
N SER A 59 -2.98 3.92 6.95
CA SER A 59 -2.90 2.59 7.53
C SER A 59 -1.88 1.73 6.78
N PRO A 60 -1.48 0.57 7.32
CA PRO A 60 -0.93 -0.50 6.51
C PRO A 60 -1.83 -0.77 5.30
N GLY A 61 -1.22 -1.09 4.17
CA GLY A 61 -1.96 -1.52 2.98
C GLY A 61 -2.68 -2.84 3.25
N PHE A 62 -3.87 -3.01 2.68
CA PHE A 62 -4.68 -4.19 2.93
C PHE A 62 -4.10 -5.42 2.20
N VAL A 63 -4.35 -6.59 2.78
CA VAL A 63 -3.95 -7.89 2.21
C VAL A 63 -5.22 -8.69 1.94
N ASP A 64 -5.47 -8.98 0.67
CA ASP A 64 -6.56 -9.87 0.27
C ASP A 64 -6.00 -11.29 0.13
N VAL A 65 -6.46 -12.20 0.98
CA VAL A 65 -6.03 -13.60 0.93
C VAL A 65 -6.84 -14.43 -0.06
N HIS A 66 -7.85 -13.85 -0.72
CA HIS A 66 -8.75 -14.57 -1.61
C HIS A 66 -9.25 -13.71 -2.77
N CYS A 67 -8.50 -13.67 -3.87
CA CYS A 67 -8.95 -13.07 -5.12
C CYS A 67 -8.91 -14.05 -6.30
N HIS A 68 -9.72 -13.82 -7.33
CA HIS A 68 -9.70 -14.58 -8.58
C HIS A 68 -9.33 -13.66 -9.74
N LEU A 69 -8.08 -13.71 -10.20
CA LEU A 69 -7.57 -12.84 -11.27
C LEU A 69 -7.81 -13.36 -12.69
N ARG A 70 -8.26 -14.62 -12.80
CA ARG A 70 -8.76 -15.26 -14.05
C ARG A 70 -7.76 -15.36 -15.20
N GLU A 71 -6.50 -15.03 -14.97
CA GLU A 71 -5.39 -15.18 -15.91
C GLU A 71 -4.38 -16.19 -15.35
N PRO A 72 -4.01 -17.24 -16.11
CA PRO A 72 -4.37 -17.50 -17.51
C PRO A 72 -5.77 -18.11 -17.71
N GLY A 73 -6.32 -17.93 -18.92
CA GLY A 73 -7.38 -18.75 -19.51
C GLY A 73 -8.79 -18.18 -19.51
N ARG A 74 -9.06 -17.17 -18.68
CA ARG A 74 -10.37 -16.49 -18.56
C ARG A 74 -10.21 -14.97 -18.49
N GLU A 75 -9.33 -14.42 -19.33
CA GLU A 75 -9.05 -12.99 -19.46
C GLU A 75 -10.29 -12.18 -19.91
N ASP A 76 -11.33 -12.85 -20.40
CA ASP A 76 -12.67 -12.28 -20.66
C ASP A 76 -13.38 -11.81 -19.38
N VAL A 77 -13.03 -12.39 -18.23
CA VAL A 77 -13.63 -12.07 -16.93
C VAL A 77 -12.77 -11.07 -16.16
N GLU A 78 -11.46 -11.32 -16.08
CA GLU A 78 -10.50 -10.46 -15.38
C GLU A 78 -9.07 -10.78 -15.85
N THR A 79 -8.14 -9.83 -15.69
CA THR A 79 -6.69 -10.04 -15.89
C THR A 79 -5.91 -9.69 -14.62
N ILE A 80 -4.68 -10.16 -14.50
CA ILE A 80 -3.76 -9.73 -13.42
C ILE A 80 -3.65 -8.21 -13.42
N ALA A 81 -3.51 -7.60 -14.60
CA ALA A 81 -3.30 -6.15 -14.72
C ALA A 81 -4.52 -5.32 -14.29
N THR A 82 -5.73 -5.72 -14.70
CA THR A 82 -6.98 -5.03 -14.33
C THR A 82 -7.35 -5.29 -12.87
N GLY A 83 -7.24 -6.54 -12.41
CA GLY A 83 -7.50 -6.90 -11.01
C GLY A 83 -6.55 -6.24 -10.03
N ALA A 84 -5.25 -6.16 -10.34
CA ALA A 84 -4.27 -5.45 -9.51
C ALA A 84 -4.56 -3.94 -9.43
N ARG A 85 -5.00 -3.31 -10.53
CA ARG A 85 -5.43 -1.90 -10.50
C ARG A 85 -6.67 -1.68 -9.63
N ALA A 86 -7.65 -2.59 -9.72
CA ALA A 86 -8.84 -2.55 -8.88
C ALA A 86 -8.49 -2.73 -7.39
N ALA A 87 -7.60 -3.69 -7.07
CA ALA A 87 -7.07 -3.91 -5.73
C ALA A 87 -6.40 -2.66 -5.17
N ALA A 88 -5.51 -2.02 -5.94
CA ALA A 88 -4.84 -0.79 -5.54
C ALA A 88 -5.83 0.37 -5.30
N ALA A 89 -6.85 0.51 -6.15
CA ALA A 89 -7.91 1.51 -5.96
C ALA A 89 -8.75 1.25 -4.69
N GLY A 90 -8.86 0.00 -4.26
CA GLY A 90 -9.51 -0.41 -3.00
C GLY A 90 -8.62 -0.33 -1.75
N GLY A 91 -7.33 0.03 -1.89
CA GLY A 91 -6.39 0.11 -0.77
C GLY A 91 -5.65 -1.20 -0.47
N PHE A 92 -5.77 -2.22 -1.33
CA PHE A 92 -4.99 -3.45 -1.23
C PHE A 92 -3.62 -3.28 -1.87
N THR A 93 -2.57 -3.63 -1.13
CA THR A 93 -1.18 -3.60 -1.62
C THR A 93 -0.65 -5.01 -1.89
N ALA A 94 -1.35 -6.05 -1.45
CA ALA A 94 -1.06 -7.44 -1.74
C ALA A 94 -2.36 -8.22 -1.91
N VAL A 95 -2.41 -9.10 -2.91
CA VAL A 95 -3.55 -9.99 -3.17
C VAL A 95 -3.05 -11.41 -3.46
N CYS A 96 -3.76 -12.41 -2.97
CA CYS A 96 -3.47 -13.83 -3.18
C CYS A 96 -4.42 -14.41 -4.23
N ALA A 97 -3.89 -14.67 -5.42
CA ALA A 97 -4.66 -15.25 -6.51
C ALA A 97 -4.96 -16.73 -6.25
N MET A 98 -6.24 -17.09 -6.34
CA MET A 98 -6.69 -18.47 -6.25
C MET A 98 -6.26 -19.27 -7.49
N PRO A 99 -5.90 -20.56 -7.34
CA PRO A 99 -5.24 -21.33 -8.40
C PRO A 99 -6.19 -21.85 -9.49
N ASN A 100 -7.49 -21.53 -9.45
CA ASN A 100 -8.51 -22.07 -10.35
C ASN A 100 -8.59 -21.35 -11.71
N THR A 101 -7.42 -21.13 -12.30
CA THR A 101 -7.17 -20.63 -13.67
C THR A 101 -7.15 -21.79 -14.67
N ASP A 102 -6.96 -21.50 -15.97
CA ASP A 102 -6.84 -22.49 -17.04
C ASP A 102 -5.62 -22.18 -17.96
N PRO A 103 -4.51 -22.93 -17.86
CA PRO A 103 -4.28 -24.05 -16.96
C PRO A 103 -4.25 -23.61 -15.50
N VAL A 104 -4.51 -24.56 -14.59
CA VAL A 104 -4.37 -24.37 -13.14
C VAL A 104 -2.96 -23.85 -12.82
N THR A 105 -2.88 -22.79 -12.02
CA THR A 105 -1.59 -22.23 -11.55
C THR A 105 -1.20 -22.86 -10.22
N ASP A 106 -0.56 -24.01 -10.26
CA ASP A 106 -0.13 -24.79 -9.09
C ASP A 106 1.38 -25.14 -9.07
N ASN A 107 2.18 -24.70 -10.05
CA ASN A 107 3.60 -25.06 -10.22
C ASN A 107 4.50 -23.87 -10.53
#